data_AF-A0A5C6LV26-F1
#
_entry.id   AF-A0A5C6LV26-F1
#
_cell.length_a   1.000
_cell.length_b   1.000
_cell.length_c   1.000
_cell.angle_alpha   90.00
_cell.angle_beta   90.00
_cell.angle_gamma   90.00
#
_symmetry.space_group_name_H-M   'P 1'
#
loop_
_entity.id
_entity.type
_entity.pdbx_description
1 polymer ?
#
loop_
_entity_poly.entity_id
_entity_poly.type
_entity_poly.pdbx_seq_one_letter_code
_entity_poly.pdbx_strand_id
1 'polypeptide(L)' 'MKEIPLDKLLTETDAPFTFAGNFQSRIKSLEATISGLSVICKTTPSEMKGIVYENLRSIIV' A
#
# COMPACT_ATOMS: atom_id res chain seq x y z
N MET A 1 8.96 6.34 9.19
CA MET A 1 7.58 5.81 9.14
C MET A 1 7.02 5.32 10.48
N LYS A 2 7.68 5.58 11.63
CA LYS A 2 7.12 5.26 12.96
C LYS A 2 6.00 6.21 13.41
N GLU A 3 5.62 7.17 12.57
CA GLU A 3 4.75 8.29 12.95
C GLU A 3 3.37 8.23 12.27
N ILE A 4 3.16 7.36 11.27
CA ILE A 4 1.84 7.18 10.65
C ILE A 4 1.13 6.03 11.38
N PRO A 5 -0.01 6.28 12.07
CA PRO A 5 -0.80 5.21 12.67
C PRO A 5 -1.27 4.21 11.62
N LEU A 6 -1.18 2.93 11.96
CA LEU A 6 -1.47 1.85 11.01
C LEU A 6 -2.94 1.83 10.57
N ASP A 7 -3.85 2.25 11.43
CA ASP A 7 -5.30 2.42 11.17
C ASP A 7 -5.63 3.68 10.35
N LYS A 8 -4.62 4.48 10.00
CA LYS A 8 -4.75 5.68 9.14
C LYS A 8 -3.94 5.54 7.85
N LEU A 9 -3.25 4.41 7.66
CA LEU A 9 -2.39 4.20 6.51
C LEU A 9 -3.21 3.86 5.26
N LEU A 10 -3.03 4.64 4.20
CA LEU A 10 -3.48 4.35 2.85
C LEU A 10 -2.26 4.25 1.93
N THR A 11 -2.46 3.71 0.73
CA THR A 11 -1.43 3.77 -0.31
C THR A 11 -2.06 4.03 -1.67
N GLU A 12 -1.25 4.60 -2.56
CA GLU A 12 -1.55 4.76 -3.98
C GLU A 12 -0.33 4.41 -4.82
N THR A 13 -0.52 4.27 -6.13
CA THR A 13 0.57 3.95 -7.06
C THR A 13 1.13 5.18 -7.75
N ASP A 14 0.49 6.35 -7.65
CA ASP A 14 0.84 7.57 -8.39
C ASP A 14 1.23 7.27 -9.86
N ALA A 15 0.50 6.36 -10.50
CA ALA A 15 0.83 5.91 -11.85
C ALA A 15 0.49 7.00 -12.87
N PRO A 16 1.37 7.26 -13.86
CA PRO A 16 2.48 6.41 -14.29
C PRO A 16 3.84 6.76 -13.67
N PHE A 17 3.93 7.65 -12.68
CA PHE A 17 5.20 8.20 -12.21
C PHE A 17 5.98 7.23 -11.32
N THR A 18 5.34 6.72 -10.27
CA THR A 18 6.01 5.83 -9.32
C THR A 18 6.21 4.43 -9.94
N PHE A 19 7.45 3.94 -9.91
CA PHE A 19 7.89 2.70 -10.56
C PHE A 19 7.71 2.61 -12.09
N ALA A 20 7.61 3.74 -12.80
CA ALA A 20 7.43 3.79 -14.26
C ALA A 20 8.41 2.87 -15.05
N GLY A 21 9.66 2.79 -14.59
CA GLY A 21 10.70 1.96 -15.22
C GLY A 21 10.68 0.47 -14.81
N ASN A 22 9.98 0.11 -13.73
CA ASN A 22 10.04 -1.23 -13.15
C ASN A 22 8.72 -2.00 -13.34
N PHE A 23 7.58 -1.31 -13.42
CA PHE A 23 6.27 -1.94 -13.60
C PHE A 23 5.45 -1.21 -14.67
N GLN A 24 5.15 -1.91 -15.76
CA GLN A 24 4.17 -1.45 -16.76
C GLN A 24 2.71 -1.71 -16.33
N SER A 25 2.51 -2.57 -15.32
CA SER A 25 1.19 -2.89 -14.78
C SER A 25 0.94 -2.14 -13.48
N ARG A 26 -0.19 -1.44 -13.41
CA ARG A 26 -0.67 -0.74 -12.20
C ARG A 26 -0.84 -1.70 -11.03
N ILE A 27 -1.30 -2.94 -11.30
CA ILE A 27 -1.48 -3.96 -10.28
C ILE A 27 -0.13 -4.36 -9.68
N LYS A 28 0.88 -4.61 -10.52
CA LYS A 28 2.23 -4.95 -10.04
C LYS A 28 2.86 -3.82 -9.23
N SER A 29 2.63 -2.58 -9.62
CA SER A 29 3.06 -1.40 -8.85
C SER A 29 2.40 -1.37 -7.46
N LEU A 30 1.10 -1.67 -7.38
CA LEU A 30 0.37 -1.73 -6.11
C LEU A 30 0.88 -2.88 -5.23
N GLU A 31 1.07 -4.08 -5.79
CA GLU A 31 1.61 -5.24 -5.08
C GLU A 31 3.01 -4.99 -4.51
N ALA A 32 3.88 -4.33 -5.29
CA ALA A 32 5.21 -3.93 -4.84
C ALA A 32 5.13 -2.93 -3.68
N THR A 33 4.19 -1.98 -3.74
CA THR A 33 3.98 -0.99 -2.68
C THR A 33 3.50 -1.66 -1.40
N ILE A 34 2.51 -2.54 -1.47
CA ILE A 34 2.03 -3.34 -0.33
C ILE A 34 3.15 -4.18 0.28
N SER A 35 4.00 -4.79 -0.55
CA SER A 35 5.14 -5.58 -0.09
C SER A 35 6.19 -4.73 0.63
N GLY A 36 6.46 -3.51 0.15
CA GLY A 36 7.33 -2.56 0.84
C GLY A 36 6.77 -2.12 2.19
N LEU A 37 5.47 -1.77 2.23
CA LEU A 37 4.79 -1.37 3.46
C LEU A 37 4.76 -2.49 4.51
N SER A 38 4.57 -3.75 4.09
CA SER A 38 4.54 -4.88 5.02
C SER A 38 5.88 -5.08 5.73
N VAL A 39 7.00 -4.89 5.03
CA VAL A 39 8.35 -4.92 5.64
C VAL A 39 8.51 -3.78 6.64
N ILE A 40 8.10 -2.56 6.30
CA ILE A 40 8.25 -1.39 7.16
C ILE A 40 7.40 -1.53 8.43
N CYS A 41 6.17 -2.03 8.29
CA CYS A 41 5.20 -2.14 9.39
C CYS A 41 5.29 -3.47 10.15
N LYS A 42 6.20 -4.36 9.76
CA LYS A 42 6.39 -5.70 10.37
C LYS A 42 5.13 -6.57 10.32
N THR A 43 4.45 -6.58 9.18
CA THR A 43 3.30 -7.45 8.89
C THR A 43 3.59 -8.32 7.66
N THR A 44 2.69 -9.25 7.34
CA THR A 44 2.68 -9.93 6.05
C THR A 44 2.06 -9.05 4.95
N PRO A 45 2.34 -9.30 3.66
CA PRO A 45 1.68 -8.61 2.56
C PRO A 45 0.15 -8.77 2.56
N SER A 46 -0.35 -9.95 2.97
CA SER A 46 -1.79 -10.23 3.05
C SER A 46 -2.46 -9.39 4.14
N GLU A 47 -1.85 -9.33 5.34
CA GLU A 47 -2.35 -8.48 6.43
C GLU A 47 -2.30 -7.00 6.07
N MET A 48 -1.19 -6.53 5.48
CA MET A 48 -1.04 -5.14 5.05
C MET A 48 -2.10 -4.75 4.02
N LYS A 49 -2.37 -5.63 3.05
CA LYS A 49 -3.45 -5.43 2.08
C LYS A 49 -4.81 -5.29 2.78
N GLY A 50 -5.10 -6.16 3.75
CA GLY A 50 -6.34 -6.10 4.54
C GLY A 50 -6.47 -4.79 5.30
N ILE A 51 -5.41 -4.35 6.00
CA ILE A 51 -5.36 -3.10 6.77
C ILE A 51 -5.65 -1.91 5.85
N VAL A 52 -4.90 -1.76 4.76
CA VAL A 52 -5.08 -0.64 3.83
C VAL A 52 -6.50 -0.64 3.24
N TYR A 53 -7.03 -1.82 2.90
CA TYR A 53 -8.38 -1.94 2.34
C TYR A 53 -9.46 -1.53 3.35
N GLU A 54 -9.39 -2.00 4.59
CA GLU A 54 -10.36 -1.61 5.63
C GLU A 54 -10.24 -0.13 6.00
N ASN A 55 -9.02 0.42 6.04
CA ASN A 55 -8.81 1.86 6.23
C ASN A 55 -9.47 2.67 5.11
N LEU A 56 -9.26 2.27 3.85
CA LEU A 56 -9.91 2.90 2.70
C LEU A 56 -11.43 2.82 2.83
N ARG A 57 -11.96 1.62 3.10
CA ARG A 57 -13.40 1.37 3.25
C ARG A 57 -14.02 2.27 4.32
N SER A 58 -13.33 2.50 5.44
CA SER A 58 -13.82 3.34 6.54
C SER A 58 -14.00 4.83 6.18
N ILE A 59 -13.43 5.26 5.05
CA ILE A 59 -13.49 6.65 4.57
C ILE A 59 -14.57 6.84 3.51
N ILE A 60 -14.75 5.83 2.66
CA ILE A 60 -15.68 5.90 1.50
C ILE A 60 -17.05 5.26 1.77
N VAL A 61 -17.23 4.53 2.88
CA VAL A 61 -18.48 3.87 3.28
C VAL A 61 -18.87 4.34 4.67
#